data_AF-A0A9P1GZV3-F1
#
_entry.id   AF-A0A9P1GZV3-F1
#
_cell.length_a   1.000
_cell.length_b   1.000
_cell.length_c   1.000
_cell.angle_alpha   90.00
_cell.angle_beta   90.00
_cell.angle_gamma   90.00
#
_symmetry.space_group_name_H-M   'P 1'
#
loop_
_entity.id
_entity.type
_entity.pdbx_description
1 polymer ?
#
loop_
_entity_poly.entity_id
_entity_poly.type
_entity_poly.pdbx_seq_one_letter_code
_entity_poly.pdbx_strand_id
1 'polypeptide(L)'
;MPHIYREVSYYGLHNDWIVTQNPGGKEDYFTTTTGDEQRNFTHEEEVDISGRVFREFCNVDGDDLRHAWKYAFGTAQSPEKMAEWDTLSCQDRLDQIKHKFTPEELTILEGQLLQMGGNSLDKMGLLGTLRWWSLGSHSPTGLNDIALHTRLRSGQSELHRRIFDHSMSTGNLSYSFQDPTQAIHEAEGVVSVISRDDNSHLVCFGPDPDAANGLRLDDVGAIQAAALHLLPKGKQEDAIITRIVSHDWNNDEFANGTWCFMPPEATTKYLAALQKSHGSVYFASADWSDGWCGWIDGAVQSGMEMAKERVKLESEGFRAYWPAINLIYNASDKFIKSKFYVPFHVYDEEGLLPDPLVLTDKAMHTRMKRSAYTAYSMGAMIQLETLLDDVTVRLFNILDSFAECADKTCDLGEWLRLYATDVIFTVTFGQDMKFMEDGDPIGMMPVLEYIIGDYVAIVGQFPWTHKFLLGNRLVEKLVLGNSALNGAAFDLALGQVDKFRKKETKSHQGHERLSTGYSSSSKNSLIPSPTVN
;
A
#
# COMPACT_ATOMS: atom_id res chain seq x y z
N MET A 1 14.51 10.12 5.46
CA MET A 1 14.23 9.66 4.08
C MET A 1 13.25 8.47 4.12
N PRO A 2 11.93 8.73 4.09
CA PRO A 2 10.92 7.69 4.32
C PRO A 2 10.68 6.76 3.12
N HIS A 3 10.79 7.26 1.89
CA HIS A 3 10.46 6.53 0.67
C HIS A 3 11.52 5.45 0.40
N ILE A 4 12.80 5.82 0.50
CA ILE A 4 13.89 4.85 0.33
C ILE A 4 13.90 3.81 1.45
N TYR A 5 13.64 4.22 2.70
CA TYR A 5 13.57 3.29 3.83
C TYR A 5 12.42 2.29 3.67
N ARG A 6 11.28 2.72 3.09
CA ARG A 6 10.16 1.85 2.75
C ARG A 6 10.59 0.77 1.75
N GLU A 7 11.28 1.13 0.66
CA GLU A 7 11.77 0.15 -0.33
C GLU A 7 12.79 -0.80 0.28
N VAL A 8 13.79 -0.26 0.99
CA VAL A 8 14.83 -1.07 1.66
C VAL A 8 14.21 -2.06 2.64
N SER A 9 13.21 -1.64 3.41
CA SER A 9 12.50 -2.53 4.35
C SER A 9 11.67 -3.58 3.62
N TYR A 10 10.92 -3.15 2.61
CA TYR A 10 10.05 -4.02 1.81
C TYR A 10 10.83 -5.15 1.13
N TYR A 11 12.02 -4.84 0.59
CA TYR A 11 12.90 -5.82 -0.04
C TYR A 11 13.82 -6.57 0.93
N GLY A 12 13.59 -6.48 2.25
CA GLY A 12 14.36 -7.25 3.24
C GLY A 12 15.81 -6.80 3.40
N LEU A 13 16.13 -5.53 3.10
CA LEU A 13 17.45 -4.92 3.26
C LEU A 13 17.54 -4.01 4.49
N HIS A 14 16.52 -3.97 5.37
CA HIS A 14 16.50 -3.11 6.56
C HIS A 14 17.66 -3.35 7.55
N ASN A 15 18.26 -4.54 7.55
CA ASN A 15 19.44 -4.86 8.35
C ASN A 15 20.77 -4.78 7.56
N ASP A 16 20.73 -4.36 6.29
CA ASP A 16 21.91 -4.30 5.42
C ASP A 16 22.71 -2.99 5.57
N TRP A 17 22.19 -2.03 6.35
CA TRP A 17 22.88 -0.77 6.62
C TRP A 17 24.19 -0.99 7.38
N ILE A 18 25.22 -0.27 6.94
CA ILE A 18 26.49 -0.14 7.64
C ILE A 18 26.87 1.32 7.79
N VAL A 19 27.56 1.62 8.89
CA VAL A 19 28.17 2.92 9.13
C VAL A 19 29.40 3.06 8.24
N THR A 20 29.57 4.22 7.62
CA THR A 20 30.68 4.52 6.70
C THR A 20 31.97 4.89 7.45
N GLN A 21 31.83 5.44 8.65
CA GLN A 21 32.94 5.81 9.53
C GLN A 21 33.50 4.59 10.28
N ASN A 22 34.81 4.54 10.45
CA ASN A 22 35.53 3.54 11.22
C ASN A 22 36.31 4.22 12.36
N PRO A 23 35.67 4.44 13.52
CA PRO A 23 36.30 5.15 14.64
C PRO A 23 37.46 4.33 15.24
N GLY A 24 38.40 5.01 15.88
CA GLY A 24 39.54 4.41 16.59
C GLY A 24 40.73 4.05 15.70
N GLY A 25 40.77 4.56 14.47
CA GLY A 25 41.93 4.49 13.59
C GLY A 25 43.08 5.40 14.05
N LYS A 26 44.28 5.22 13.46
CA LYS A 26 45.43 6.10 13.73
C LYS A 26 45.18 7.55 13.29
N GLU A 27 44.37 7.72 12.25
CA GLU A 27 44.07 9.01 11.63
C GLU A 27 42.58 9.39 11.88
N ASP A 28 42.09 9.13 13.09
CA ASP A 28 40.70 9.39 13.54
C ASP A 28 40.54 10.85 13.97
N TYR A 29 40.65 11.76 13.00
CA TYR A 29 40.53 13.21 13.19
C TYR A 29 39.99 13.88 11.92
N PHE A 30 39.42 15.07 12.08
CA PHE A 30 39.02 15.95 10.98
C PHE A 30 40.10 16.99 10.73
N THR A 31 40.45 17.25 9.47
CA THR A 31 41.49 18.23 9.12
C THR A 31 40.91 19.37 8.31
N THR A 32 41.16 20.59 8.74
CA THR A 32 40.90 21.80 7.94
C THR A 32 42.20 22.40 7.43
N THR A 33 42.12 23.02 6.26
CA THR A 33 43.21 23.83 5.70
C THR A 33 42.67 25.22 5.39
N THR A 34 43.13 26.24 6.11
CA THR A 34 42.72 27.64 5.96
C THR A 34 43.91 28.45 5.44
N GLY A 35 43.92 28.75 4.15
CA GLY A 35 45.09 29.34 3.51
C GLY A 35 46.30 28.38 3.57
N ASP A 36 47.38 28.82 4.23
CA ASP A 36 48.60 28.03 4.42
C ASP A 36 48.61 27.25 5.76
N GLU A 37 47.61 27.43 6.61
CA GLU A 37 47.52 26.78 7.93
C GLU A 37 46.66 25.52 7.87
N GLN A 38 47.11 24.45 8.53
CA GLN A 38 46.38 23.19 8.65
C GLN A 38 46.19 22.84 10.12
N ARG A 39 44.98 22.42 10.49
CA ARG A 39 44.63 22.03 11.86
C ARG A 39 43.81 20.75 11.88
N ASN A 40 44.12 19.88 12.85
CA ASN A 40 43.34 18.69 13.14
C ASN A 40 42.42 18.93 14.33
N PHE A 41 41.20 18.42 14.23
CA PHE A 41 40.15 18.44 15.23
C PHE A 41 39.76 17.01 15.59
N THR A 42 39.30 16.82 16.81
CA THR A 42 38.48 15.65 17.12
C THR A 42 37.15 15.72 16.35
N HIS A 43 36.52 14.57 16.09
CA HIS A 43 35.20 14.55 15.45
C HIS A 43 34.11 15.22 16.31
N GLU A 44 34.29 15.31 17.64
CA GLU A 44 33.38 16.07 18.51
C GLU A 44 33.50 17.58 18.28
N GLU A 45 34.72 18.11 18.16
CA GLU A 45 34.96 19.51 17.81
C GLU A 45 34.49 19.83 16.38
N GLU A 46 34.71 18.92 15.43
CA GLU A 46 34.20 19.04 14.05
C GLU A 46 32.67 19.22 14.05
N VAL A 47 31.95 18.35 14.76
CA VAL A 47 30.49 18.39 14.84
C VAL A 47 30.00 19.69 15.48
N ASP A 48 30.64 20.14 16.56
CA ASP A 48 30.26 21.38 17.24
C ASP A 48 30.46 22.62 16.35
N ILE A 49 31.64 22.73 15.72
CA ILE A 49 31.97 23.88 14.87
C ILE A 49 31.10 23.87 13.61
N SER A 50 31.13 22.78 12.84
CA SER A 50 30.38 22.66 11.57
C SER A 50 28.88 22.82 11.80
N GLY A 51 28.40 22.21 12.89
CA GLY A 51 27.01 22.29 13.31
C GLY A 51 26.53 23.70 13.62
N ARG A 52 27.32 24.44 14.39
CA ARG A 52 27.00 25.81 14.80
C ARG A 52 27.03 26.78 13.62
N VAL A 53 28.07 26.72 12.77
CA VAL A 53 28.17 27.62 11.61
C VAL A 53 27.08 27.34 10.59
N PHE A 54 26.73 26.07 10.37
CA PHE A 54 25.66 25.68 9.46
C PHE A 54 24.27 26.08 9.99
N ARG A 55 24.02 25.90 11.30
CA ARG A 55 22.79 26.39 11.93
C ARG A 55 22.64 27.89 11.77
N GLU A 56 23.69 28.67 12.06
CA GLU A 56 23.66 30.13 11.92
C GLU A 56 23.42 30.56 10.46
N PHE A 57 23.97 29.80 9.49
CA PHE A 57 23.67 29.97 8.07
C PHE A 57 22.18 29.76 7.76
N CYS A 58 21.60 28.66 8.23
CA CYS A 58 20.22 28.29 7.96
C CYS A 58 19.17 29.04 8.78
N ASN A 59 19.55 29.66 9.89
CA ASN A 59 18.65 30.38 10.80
C ASN A 59 18.27 31.76 10.26
N VAL A 60 17.58 31.78 9.11
CA VAL A 60 17.16 33.00 8.40
C VAL A 60 15.97 33.69 9.07
N ASP A 61 15.17 32.98 9.85
CA ASP A 61 13.97 33.50 10.53
C ASP A 61 14.15 33.70 12.05
N GLY A 62 15.32 33.35 12.59
CA GLY A 62 15.61 33.40 14.03
C GLY A 62 15.04 32.23 14.84
N ASP A 63 14.40 31.25 14.18
CA ASP A 63 13.68 30.13 14.80
C ASP A 63 14.01 28.78 14.11
N ASP A 64 15.18 28.71 13.47
CA ASP A 64 15.68 27.53 12.73
C ASP A 64 14.68 27.01 11.67
N LEU A 65 13.78 27.85 11.15
CA LEU A 65 12.68 27.49 10.25
C LEU A 65 11.55 26.66 10.86
N ARG A 66 11.54 26.41 12.17
CA ARG A 66 10.60 25.48 12.83
C ARG A 66 9.15 25.90 12.65
N HIS A 67 8.88 27.20 12.70
CA HIS A 67 7.54 27.75 12.48
C HIS A 67 7.35 28.31 11.07
N ALA A 68 8.36 28.98 10.50
CA ALA A 68 8.23 29.60 9.18
C ALA A 68 8.16 28.59 8.02
N TRP A 69 8.71 27.39 8.20
CA TRP A 69 8.66 26.33 7.18
C TRP A 69 8.55 24.94 7.82
N LYS A 70 7.45 24.76 8.57
CA LYS A 70 7.20 23.55 9.35
C LYS A 70 7.21 22.24 8.52
N TYR A 71 6.75 22.29 7.27
CA TYR A 71 6.71 21.13 6.37
C TYR A 71 7.53 21.42 5.11
N ALA A 72 8.80 21.04 5.15
CA ALA A 72 9.74 21.19 4.03
C ALA A 72 9.44 20.28 2.82
N PHE A 73 8.34 19.53 2.84
CA PHE A 73 7.83 18.66 1.76
C PHE A 73 6.89 19.39 0.79
N GLY A 74 6.77 20.71 0.89
CA GLY A 74 5.93 21.48 -0.04
C GLY A 74 6.23 22.96 0.09
N THR A 75 6.42 23.64 -1.04
CA THR A 75 6.65 25.09 -1.08
C THR A 75 5.39 25.91 -0.82
N ALA A 76 4.21 25.27 -0.86
CA ALA A 76 2.91 25.93 -0.75
C ALA A 76 2.51 26.38 0.66
N GLN A 77 3.23 25.96 1.72
CA GLN A 77 2.86 26.31 3.10
C GLN A 77 3.18 27.77 3.45
N SER A 78 4.22 28.35 2.85
CA SER A 78 4.64 29.74 3.11
C SER A 78 5.20 30.37 1.83
N PRO A 79 4.36 30.50 0.78
CA PRO A 79 4.81 30.82 -0.57
C PRO A 79 5.53 32.17 -0.65
N GLU A 80 5.14 33.16 0.16
CA GLU A 80 5.80 34.47 0.21
C GLU A 80 7.25 34.36 0.73
N LYS A 81 7.46 33.63 1.84
CA LYS A 81 8.81 33.40 2.38
C LYS A 81 9.67 32.53 1.46
N MET A 82 9.06 31.52 0.83
CA MET A 82 9.76 30.70 -0.15
C MET A 82 10.22 31.54 -1.34
N ALA A 83 9.36 32.41 -1.86
CA ALA A 83 9.69 33.32 -2.95
C ALA A 83 10.80 34.29 -2.55
N GLU A 84 10.77 34.82 -1.32
CA GLU A 84 11.85 35.65 -0.80
C GLU A 84 13.19 34.90 -0.77
N TRP A 85 13.25 33.72 -0.15
CA TRP A 85 14.50 32.97 0.00
C TRP A 85 15.01 32.36 -1.30
N ASP A 86 14.12 32.05 -2.25
CA ASP A 86 14.51 31.54 -3.58
C ASP A 86 15.29 32.60 -4.38
N THR A 87 15.09 33.90 -4.12
CA THR A 87 15.87 34.96 -4.81
C THR A 87 17.34 35.02 -4.38
N LEU A 88 17.70 34.40 -3.25
CA LEU A 88 19.03 34.48 -2.69
C LEU A 88 19.89 33.28 -3.12
N SER A 89 21.14 33.55 -3.44
CA SER A 89 22.18 32.52 -3.51
C SER A 89 22.73 32.17 -2.12
N CYS A 90 23.46 31.06 -2.04
CA CYS A 90 24.22 30.73 -0.84
C CYS A 90 25.32 31.77 -0.58
N GLN A 91 25.89 32.37 -1.62
CA GLN A 91 26.86 33.46 -1.49
C GLN A 91 26.23 34.71 -0.88
N ASP A 92 25.03 35.11 -1.34
CA ASP A 92 24.32 36.27 -0.80
C ASP A 92 24.05 36.09 0.70
N ARG A 93 23.63 34.88 1.09
CA ARG A 93 23.42 34.56 2.51
C ARG A 93 24.73 34.59 3.29
N LEU A 94 25.80 34.01 2.76
CA LEU A 94 27.10 34.00 3.42
C LEU A 94 27.61 35.43 3.65
N ASP A 95 27.46 36.32 2.67
CA ASP A 95 27.86 37.72 2.77
C ASP A 95 27.12 38.49 3.87
N GLN A 96 25.86 38.13 4.15
CA GLN A 96 25.08 38.73 5.24
C GLN A 96 25.64 38.38 6.62
N ILE A 97 26.23 37.20 6.79
CA ILE A 97 26.57 36.67 8.13
C ILE A 97 28.07 36.43 8.35
N LYS A 98 28.90 36.52 7.31
CA LYS A 98 30.33 36.18 7.39
C LYS A 98 31.11 36.92 8.47
N HIS A 99 30.66 38.12 8.85
CA HIS A 99 31.24 38.92 9.93
C HIS A 99 31.10 38.29 11.33
N LYS A 100 30.25 37.27 11.48
CA LYS A 100 30.03 36.51 12.73
C LYS A 100 31.04 35.37 12.91
N PHE A 101 31.82 35.06 11.88
CA PHE A 101 32.67 33.88 11.84
C PHE A 101 34.14 34.27 11.73
N THR A 102 34.99 33.43 12.33
CA THR A 102 36.43 33.41 12.12
C THR A 102 36.76 32.89 10.71
N PRO A 103 37.97 33.14 10.18
CA PRO A 103 38.39 32.60 8.88
C PRO A 103 38.28 31.07 8.78
N GLU A 104 38.61 30.35 9.86
CA GLU A 104 38.54 28.88 9.93
C GLU A 104 37.08 28.39 9.86
N GLU A 105 36.18 29.02 10.62
CA GLU A 105 34.75 28.73 10.59
C GLU A 105 34.12 28.99 9.21
N LEU A 106 34.55 30.07 8.54
CA LEU A 106 34.13 30.37 7.17
C LEU A 106 34.56 29.28 6.21
N THR A 107 35.83 28.85 6.27
CA THR A 107 36.35 27.78 5.41
C THR A 107 35.60 26.46 5.62
N ILE A 108 35.27 26.10 6.87
CA ILE A 108 34.46 24.91 7.17
C ILE A 108 33.07 25.03 6.55
N LEU A 109 32.37 26.15 6.76
CA LEU A 109 31.04 26.37 6.22
C LEU A 109 31.02 26.38 4.69
N GLU A 110 31.98 27.05 4.06
CA GLU A 110 32.11 27.09 2.59
C GLU A 110 32.37 25.68 2.03
N GLY A 111 33.29 24.92 2.64
CA GLY A 111 33.57 23.54 2.25
C GLY A 111 32.33 22.66 2.33
N GLN A 112 31.56 22.78 3.41
CA GLN A 112 30.29 22.07 3.59
C GLN A 112 29.26 22.45 2.53
N LEU A 113 29.06 23.74 2.26
CA LEU A 113 28.10 24.21 1.24
C LEU A 113 28.50 23.75 -0.17
N LEU A 114 29.78 23.89 -0.54
CA LEU A 114 30.28 23.44 -1.84
C LEU A 114 30.10 21.92 -2.02
N GLN A 115 30.31 21.14 -0.96
CA GLN A 115 30.05 19.70 -0.99
C GLN A 115 28.56 19.39 -1.19
N MET A 116 27.66 20.17 -0.59
CA MET A 116 26.21 19.98 -0.72
C MET A 116 25.69 20.30 -2.14
N GLY A 117 26.13 21.40 -2.73
CA GLY A 117 25.60 21.87 -4.02
C GLY A 117 26.39 21.45 -5.25
N GLY A 118 27.65 21.01 -5.10
CA GLY A 118 28.50 20.63 -6.22
C GLY A 118 28.78 21.77 -7.22
N ASN A 119 28.63 23.03 -6.82
CA ASN A 119 28.77 24.21 -7.67
C ASN A 119 29.31 25.40 -6.86
N SER A 120 29.56 26.53 -7.51
CA SER A 120 29.95 27.77 -6.82
C SER A 120 28.78 28.38 -6.04
N LEU A 121 29.06 29.00 -4.89
CA LEU A 121 28.05 29.47 -3.93
C LEU A 121 27.10 30.53 -4.52
N ASP A 122 27.57 31.30 -5.50
CA ASP A 122 26.78 32.30 -6.24
C ASP A 122 25.72 31.67 -7.15
N LYS A 123 25.93 30.41 -7.56
CA LYS A 123 25.00 29.66 -8.41
C LYS A 123 24.11 28.70 -7.64
N MET A 124 24.38 28.47 -6.35
CA MET A 124 23.58 27.62 -5.50
C MET A 124 22.42 28.40 -4.88
N GLY A 125 21.18 28.02 -5.15
CA GLY A 125 20.01 28.64 -4.51
C GLY A 125 19.96 28.36 -3.01
N LEU A 126 19.76 29.40 -2.21
CA LEU A 126 19.66 29.29 -0.74
C LEU A 126 18.55 28.31 -0.32
N LEU A 127 17.43 28.33 -1.05
CA LEU A 127 16.25 27.54 -0.71
C LEU A 127 16.52 26.03 -0.67
N GLY A 128 17.42 25.51 -1.53
CA GLY A 128 17.84 24.11 -1.51
C GLY A 128 18.52 23.73 -0.19
N THR A 129 19.43 24.58 0.28
CA THR A 129 20.13 24.41 1.57
C THR A 129 19.15 24.45 2.75
N LEU A 130 18.24 25.41 2.77
CA LEU A 130 17.22 25.54 3.83
C LEU A 130 16.28 24.32 3.88
N ARG A 131 15.96 23.75 2.71
CA ARG A 131 15.15 22.52 2.62
C ARG A 131 15.88 21.35 3.27
N TRP A 132 17.15 21.13 2.92
CA TRP A 132 17.93 20.02 3.49
C TRP A 132 18.17 20.20 5.00
N TRP A 133 18.36 21.43 5.49
CA TRP A 133 18.38 21.73 6.93
C TRP A 133 17.08 21.31 7.64
N SER A 134 15.95 21.68 7.05
CA SER A 134 14.63 21.39 7.63
C SER A 134 14.31 19.88 7.59
N LEU A 135 14.63 19.21 6.48
CA LEU A 135 14.50 17.76 6.34
C LEU A 135 15.47 16.99 7.25
N GLY A 136 16.62 17.58 7.56
CA GLY A 136 17.57 17.17 8.60
C GLY A 136 17.08 17.44 10.03
N SER A 137 15.77 17.65 10.23
CA SER A 137 15.15 17.90 11.53
C SER A 137 15.68 19.15 12.25
N HIS A 138 16.16 20.15 11.50
CA HIS A 138 16.74 21.38 12.06
C HIS A 138 17.89 21.09 13.04
N SER A 139 18.63 20.02 12.77
CA SER A 139 19.73 19.53 13.60
C SER A 139 21.06 19.73 12.86
N PRO A 140 22.09 20.25 13.54
CA PRO A 140 23.48 20.31 13.07
C PRO A 140 23.96 19.08 12.29
N THR A 141 23.73 17.88 12.82
CA THR A 141 24.19 16.62 12.25
C THR A 141 23.13 15.92 11.42
N GLY A 142 21.91 16.46 11.35
CA GLY A 142 20.75 15.71 10.87
C GLY A 142 20.89 15.23 9.43
N LEU A 143 21.48 16.04 8.55
CA LEU A 143 21.77 15.62 7.18
C LEU A 143 22.80 14.48 7.15
N ASN A 144 23.88 14.59 7.92
CA ASN A 144 24.94 13.59 7.97
C ASN A 144 24.42 12.25 8.52
N ASP A 145 23.68 12.30 9.62
CA ASP A 145 23.13 11.13 10.29
C ASP A 145 22.10 10.40 9.42
N ILE A 146 21.29 11.16 8.68
CA ILE A 146 20.26 10.58 7.80
C ILE A 146 20.87 10.05 6.49
N ALA A 147 21.87 10.71 5.93
CA ALA A 147 22.20 10.55 4.51
C ALA A 147 23.66 10.22 4.19
N LEU A 148 24.63 10.54 5.07
CA LEU A 148 26.06 10.45 4.74
C LEU A 148 26.83 9.45 5.63
N HIS A 149 26.30 9.15 6.83
CA HIS A 149 26.93 8.22 7.77
C HIS A 149 26.57 6.75 7.52
N THR A 150 25.58 6.47 6.67
CA THR A 150 25.14 5.10 6.41
C THR A 150 25.07 4.77 4.93
N ARG A 151 25.31 3.51 4.59
CA ARG A 151 25.12 2.95 3.24
C ARG A 151 24.68 1.50 3.31
N LEU A 152 24.10 1.00 2.22
CA LEU A 152 23.86 -0.44 2.09
C LEU A 152 25.19 -1.18 1.94
N ARG A 153 25.38 -2.24 2.72
CA ARG A 153 26.55 -3.12 2.65
C ARG A 153 26.62 -3.81 1.29
N SER A 154 25.47 -4.25 0.77
CA SER A 154 25.33 -4.87 -0.55
C SER A 154 25.49 -3.88 -1.71
N GLY A 155 25.50 -2.58 -1.42
CA GLY A 155 25.51 -1.51 -2.42
C GLY A 155 24.13 -1.21 -3.01
N GLN A 156 23.99 -0.05 -3.64
CA GLN A 156 22.71 0.44 -4.18
C GLN A 156 22.18 -0.42 -5.33
N SER A 157 23.08 -1.04 -6.11
CA SER A 157 22.71 -1.93 -7.22
C SER A 157 21.88 -3.13 -6.77
N GLU A 158 22.10 -3.64 -5.56
CA GLU A 158 21.31 -4.75 -5.00
C GLU A 158 19.85 -4.32 -4.79
N LEU A 159 19.61 -3.14 -4.20
CA LEU A 159 18.26 -2.62 -4.03
C LEU A 159 17.56 -2.43 -5.38
N HIS A 160 18.26 -1.81 -6.35
CA HIS A 160 17.71 -1.62 -7.70
C HIS A 160 17.41 -2.96 -8.38
N ARG A 161 18.21 -4.00 -8.12
CA ARG A 161 17.98 -5.35 -8.63
C ARG A 161 16.73 -5.98 -8.04
N ARG A 162 16.52 -5.87 -6.73
CA ARG A 162 15.29 -6.39 -6.10
C ARG A 162 14.03 -5.70 -6.61
N ILE A 163 14.07 -4.39 -6.86
CA ILE A 163 12.97 -3.65 -7.48
C ILE A 163 12.70 -4.16 -8.91
N PHE A 164 13.76 -4.32 -9.71
CA PHE A 164 13.66 -4.81 -11.08
C PHE A 164 13.12 -6.25 -11.15
N ASP A 165 13.69 -7.16 -10.36
CA ASP A 165 13.31 -8.57 -10.34
C ASP A 165 11.87 -8.77 -9.82
N HIS A 166 11.45 -7.98 -8.84
CA HIS A 166 10.06 -7.96 -8.39
C HIS A 166 9.12 -7.50 -9.51
N SER A 167 9.47 -6.43 -10.23
CA SER A 167 8.69 -5.94 -11.38
C SER A 167 8.63 -7.01 -12.50
N MET A 168 9.75 -7.67 -12.80
CA MET A 168 9.84 -8.78 -13.74
C MET A 168 8.97 -9.97 -13.32
N SER A 169 8.95 -10.30 -12.03
CA SER A 169 8.19 -11.45 -11.50
C SER A 169 6.68 -11.34 -11.73
N THR A 170 6.16 -10.13 -11.99
CA THR A 170 4.75 -9.91 -12.31
C THR A 170 4.35 -10.44 -13.69
N GLY A 171 5.31 -10.69 -14.59
CA GLY A 171 5.06 -11.02 -15.99
C GLY A 171 4.54 -9.86 -16.84
N ASN A 172 4.40 -8.65 -16.25
CA ASN A 172 3.82 -7.47 -16.91
C ASN A 172 4.86 -6.42 -17.31
N LEU A 173 6.16 -6.67 -17.06
CA LEU A 173 7.24 -5.77 -17.44
C LEU A 173 7.87 -6.20 -18.77
N SER A 174 7.83 -5.29 -19.76
CA SER A 174 8.71 -5.34 -20.93
C SER A 174 9.77 -4.25 -20.79
N TYR A 175 11.02 -4.55 -21.11
CA TYR A 175 12.14 -3.61 -20.94
C TYR A 175 13.09 -3.67 -22.14
N SER A 176 13.80 -2.57 -22.37
CA SER A 176 14.95 -2.54 -23.27
C SER A 176 16.05 -1.68 -22.66
N PHE A 177 17.30 -2.12 -22.82
CA PHE A 177 18.48 -1.40 -22.35
C PHE A 177 19.28 -0.90 -23.57
N GLN A 178 20.08 0.15 -23.37
CA GLN A 178 20.91 0.74 -24.44
C GLN A 178 20.11 1.36 -25.62
N ASP A 179 18.83 1.67 -25.41
CA ASP A 179 17.96 2.32 -26.41
C ASP A 179 17.66 3.78 -26.00
N PRO A 180 18.55 4.73 -26.28
CA PRO A 180 18.32 6.13 -25.93
C PRO A 180 17.15 6.72 -26.74
N THR A 181 16.18 7.31 -26.04
CA THR A 181 15.02 7.98 -26.64
C THR A 181 15.43 9.25 -27.40
N GLN A 182 14.95 9.39 -28.63
CA GLN A 182 15.09 10.58 -29.48
C GLN A 182 13.85 11.48 -29.43
N ALA A 183 12.64 10.92 -29.48
CA ALA A 183 11.40 11.69 -29.53
C ALA A 183 10.22 10.95 -28.87
N ILE A 184 9.25 11.73 -28.38
CA ILE A 184 7.98 11.22 -27.81
C ILE A 184 6.84 11.97 -28.52
N HIS A 185 5.88 11.23 -29.09
CA HIS A 185 4.69 11.79 -29.72
C HIS A 185 3.42 11.22 -29.09
N GLU A 186 2.51 12.10 -28.68
CA GLU A 186 1.19 11.72 -28.19
C GLU A 186 0.12 12.07 -29.24
N ALA A 187 -0.70 11.09 -29.62
CA ALA A 187 -1.86 11.28 -30.48
C ALA A 187 -2.95 10.26 -30.13
N GLU A 188 -4.21 10.70 -30.10
CA GLU A 188 -5.39 9.82 -29.92
C GLU A 188 -5.35 8.90 -28.68
N GLY A 189 -4.70 9.35 -27.60
CA GLY A 189 -4.55 8.58 -26.35
C GLY A 189 -3.46 7.50 -26.40
N VAL A 190 -2.63 7.50 -27.44
CA VAL A 190 -1.46 6.63 -27.58
C VAL A 190 -0.19 7.50 -27.51
N VAL A 191 0.78 7.05 -26.72
CA VAL A 191 2.13 7.63 -26.67
C VAL A 191 3.05 6.74 -27.49
N SER A 192 3.75 7.32 -28.45
CA SER A 192 4.80 6.68 -29.25
C SER A 192 6.16 7.25 -28.87
N VAL A 193 7.15 6.37 -28.73
CA VAL A 193 8.52 6.70 -28.35
C VAL A 193 9.45 6.23 -29.45
N ILE A 194 10.30 7.14 -29.94
CA ILE A 194 11.25 6.90 -31.03
C ILE A 194 12.65 6.87 -30.42
N SER A 195 13.44 5.81 -30.65
CA SER A 195 14.84 5.72 -30.23
C SER A 195 15.79 6.39 -31.23
N ARG A 196 17.03 6.71 -30.83
CA ARG A 196 18.04 7.35 -31.72
C ARG A 196 18.41 6.51 -32.95
N ASP A 197 18.18 5.19 -32.90
CA ASP A 197 18.46 4.27 -33.99
C ASP A 197 17.21 3.96 -34.83
N ASP A 198 16.48 4.98 -35.32
CA ASP A 198 15.34 4.92 -36.26
C ASP A 198 14.28 3.80 -36.03
N ASN A 199 14.26 3.21 -34.84
CA ASN A 199 13.41 2.10 -34.44
C ASN A 199 12.23 2.67 -33.66
N SER A 200 11.03 2.49 -34.21
CA SER A 200 9.76 2.66 -33.50
C SER A 200 9.29 1.30 -33.03
N HIS A 201 9.23 1.08 -31.72
CA HIS A 201 8.85 -0.22 -31.17
C HIS A 201 7.33 -0.33 -31.00
N LEU A 202 6.73 -1.23 -31.76
CA LEU A 202 5.39 -1.79 -31.50
C LEU A 202 5.57 -3.11 -30.76
N VAL A 203 5.01 -3.24 -29.54
CA VAL A 203 5.06 -4.48 -28.77
C VAL A 203 4.15 -5.52 -29.41
N CYS A 204 4.76 -6.58 -29.94
CA CYS A 204 4.12 -7.80 -30.43
C CYS A 204 5.04 -8.99 -30.14
N PHE A 205 4.46 -10.17 -29.87
CA PHE A 205 5.21 -11.40 -29.57
C PHE A 205 5.87 -11.99 -30.83
N GLY A 206 7.15 -12.40 -30.74
CA GLY A 206 7.95 -12.98 -31.83
C GLY A 206 9.07 -13.91 -31.31
N PRO A 207 9.68 -14.73 -32.19
CA PRO A 207 10.34 -16.00 -31.82
C PRO A 207 11.81 -15.89 -31.40
N ASP A 208 12.28 -17.02 -30.90
CA ASP A 208 13.51 -17.36 -30.15
C ASP A 208 14.85 -16.78 -30.67
N PRO A 209 15.73 -16.23 -29.80
CA PRO A 209 17.11 -15.86 -30.13
C PRO A 209 17.99 -17.00 -30.70
N ASP A 210 17.57 -18.26 -30.58
CA ASP A 210 18.23 -19.41 -31.21
C ASP A 210 17.74 -19.71 -32.64
N ALA A 211 16.86 -18.86 -33.21
CA ALA A 211 16.50 -18.93 -34.62
C ALA A 211 17.71 -18.58 -35.51
N ALA A 212 17.70 -19.06 -36.77
CA ALA A 212 18.80 -18.95 -37.74
C ALA A 212 19.25 -17.50 -38.09
N ASN A 213 18.61 -16.50 -37.50
CA ASN A 213 18.84 -15.07 -37.71
C ASN A 213 18.71 -14.27 -36.38
N GLY A 214 18.92 -14.91 -35.22
CA GLY A 214 19.08 -14.26 -33.92
C GLY A 214 20.51 -13.74 -33.69
N LEU A 215 20.67 -12.63 -32.97
CA LEU A 215 21.95 -11.94 -32.74
C LEU A 215 22.31 -11.92 -31.24
N ARG A 216 23.58 -12.09 -30.88
CA ARG A 216 24.04 -12.25 -29.48
C ARG A 216 25.04 -11.18 -29.04
N LEU A 217 24.88 -10.73 -27.80
CA LEU A 217 25.58 -9.60 -27.19
C LEU A 217 26.86 -10.01 -26.42
N ASP A 218 27.42 -11.19 -26.71
CA ASP A 218 28.46 -11.86 -25.91
C ASP A 218 29.90 -11.83 -26.50
N ASP A 219 30.20 -11.02 -27.54
CA ASP A 219 31.59 -10.85 -28.04
C ASP A 219 32.41 -9.83 -27.25
N VAL A 220 32.87 -10.29 -26.09
CA VAL A 220 33.65 -9.55 -25.09
C VAL A 220 35.15 -9.44 -25.47
N GLY A 221 35.63 -10.20 -26.46
CA GLY A 221 37.05 -10.28 -26.81
C GLY A 221 37.59 -9.05 -27.54
N ALA A 222 36.76 -8.42 -28.37
CA ALA A 222 37.10 -7.17 -29.05
C ALA A 222 37.20 -5.97 -28.08
N ILE A 223 36.38 -5.99 -27.03
CA ILE A 223 36.30 -4.91 -26.03
C ILE A 223 37.53 -4.92 -25.11
N GLN A 224 38.06 -6.11 -24.78
CA GLN A 224 39.25 -6.26 -23.94
C GLN A 224 40.56 -5.81 -24.61
N ALA A 225 40.69 -5.96 -25.93
CA ALA A 225 41.92 -5.60 -26.66
C ALA A 225 42.15 -4.09 -26.77
N ALA A 226 41.07 -3.29 -26.82
CA ALA A 226 41.14 -1.83 -26.92
C ALA A 226 41.56 -1.16 -25.59
N ALA A 227 41.17 -1.75 -24.45
CA ALA A 227 41.46 -1.19 -23.12
C ALA A 227 42.95 -1.27 -22.73
N LEU A 228 43.68 -2.29 -23.21
CA LEU A 228 45.09 -2.52 -22.87
C LEU A 228 46.08 -1.64 -23.66
N HIS A 229 45.64 -1.04 -24.77
CA HIS A 229 46.49 -0.23 -25.65
C HIS A 229 46.71 1.21 -25.15
N LEU A 230 46.01 1.64 -24.10
CA LEU A 230 45.95 3.04 -23.64
C LEU A 230 47.03 3.43 -22.60
N LEU A 231 47.91 2.52 -22.20
CA LEU A 231 48.97 2.82 -21.23
C LEU A 231 50.30 3.19 -21.92
N PRO A 232 50.96 4.30 -21.54
CA PRO A 232 52.29 4.64 -22.06
C PRO A 232 53.33 3.58 -21.66
N LYS A 233 54.15 3.14 -22.63
CA LYS A 233 55.08 1.99 -22.50
C LYS A 233 56.07 2.04 -21.33
N GLY A 234 56.31 3.19 -20.70
CA GLY A 234 57.22 3.36 -19.57
C GLY A 234 56.56 3.52 -18.20
N LYS A 235 55.22 3.43 -18.11
CA LYS A 235 54.47 3.52 -16.84
C LYS A 235 53.69 2.23 -16.49
N GLN A 236 53.99 1.13 -17.18
CA GLN A 236 53.30 -0.14 -17.00
C GLN A 236 53.78 -0.93 -15.75
N GLU A 237 54.90 -0.54 -15.11
CA GLU A 237 55.51 -1.37 -14.06
C GLU A 237 55.54 -0.74 -12.63
N ASP A 238 55.27 0.56 -12.42
CA ASP A 238 55.57 1.23 -11.14
C ASP A 238 54.42 2.05 -10.47
N ALA A 239 53.16 1.83 -10.84
CA ALA A 239 52.01 2.45 -10.15
C ALA A 239 51.17 1.38 -9.45
N ILE A 240 51.02 1.43 -8.11
CA ILE A 240 50.04 0.60 -7.40
C ILE A 240 48.87 1.44 -6.93
N ILE A 241 47.89 1.50 -7.83
CA ILE A 241 46.50 1.85 -7.58
C ILE A 241 45.76 0.52 -7.69
N THR A 242 45.16 0.02 -6.61
CA THR A 242 44.54 -1.32 -6.63
C THR A 242 43.18 -1.34 -7.33
N ARG A 243 42.41 -0.24 -7.25
CA ARG A 243 41.25 0.04 -8.10
C ARG A 243 40.80 1.49 -7.89
N ILE A 244 40.65 2.25 -8.98
CA ILE A 244 39.89 3.50 -8.98
C ILE A 244 38.65 3.23 -9.82
N VAL A 245 37.49 3.49 -9.24
CA VAL A 245 36.22 3.53 -9.97
C VAL A 245 35.77 4.97 -9.91
N SER A 246 35.70 5.61 -11.05
CA SER A 246 35.17 6.97 -11.20
C SER A 246 34.21 6.94 -12.36
N HIS A 247 33.12 7.68 -12.22
CA HIS A 247 32.19 7.95 -13.30
C HIS A 247 32.11 9.45 -13.48
N ASP A 248 32.36 9.93 -14.69
CA ASP A 248 32.28 11.36 -14.99
C ASP A 248 30.83 11.72 -15.33
N TRP A 249 30.07 12.05 -14.29
CA TRP A 249 28.67 12.44 -14.42
C TRP A 249 28.46 13.71 -15.25
N ASN A 250 29.45 14.61 -15.33
CA ASN A 250 29.29 15.87 -16.07
C ASN A 250 29.35 15.66 -17.58
N ASN A 251 30.16 14.71 -18.04
CA ASN A 251 30.31 14.38 -19.46
C ASN A 251 29.54 13.11 -19.87
N ASP A 252 28.85 12.46 -18.95
CA ASP A 252 27.89 11.40 -19.26
C ASP A 252 26.67 12.03 -19.95
N GLU A 253 26.45 11.67 -21.21
CA GLU A 253 25.36 12.20 -22.04
C GLU A 253 23.95 11.92 -21.47
N PHE A 254 23.82 10.93 -20.59
CA PHE A 254 22.56 10.55 -19.93
C PHE A 254 22.33 11.23 -18.59
N ALA A 255 23.35 11.91 -18.05
CA ALA A 255 23.26 12.65 -16.79
C ALA A 255 23.48 14.16 -16.99
N ASN A 256 24.54 14.56 -17.71
CA ASN A 256 24.96 15.95 -17.93
C ASN A 256 25.11 16.77 -16.63
N GLY A 257 25.50 16.10 -15.54
CA GLY A 257 25.54 16.66 -14.19
C GLY A 257 25.40 15.60 -13.11
N THR A 258 25.57 15.99 -11.85
CA THR A 258 25.46 15.09 -10.69
C THR A 258 24.03 15.01 -10.15
N TRP A 259 23.77 15.54 -8.95
CA TRP A 259 22.42 15.66 -8.40
C TRP A 259 21.88 17.06 -8.63
N CYS A 260 20.55 17.18 -8.75
CA CYS A 260 19.92 18.48 -8.89
C CYS A 260 20.09 19.32 -7.61
N PHE A 261 20.68 20.50 -7.81
CA PHE A 261 20.67 21.59 -6.84
C PHE A 261 20.28 22.86 -7.58
N MET A 262 19.07 23.36 -7.32
CA MET A 262 18.51 24.46 -8.11
C MET A 262 19.24 25.78 -7.85
N PRO A 263 19.45 26.61 -8.91
CA PRO A 263 19.98 27.95 -8.73
C PRO A 263 18.93 28.89 -8.12
N PRO A 264 19.33 30.11 -7.71
CA PRO A 264 18.38 31.13 -7.31
C PRO A 264 17.28 31.35 -8.36
N GLU A 265 16.09 31.69 -7.88
CA GLU A 265 14.85 31.96 -8.64
C GLU A 265 14.26 30.76 -9.41
N ALA A 266 14.91 29.59 -9.38
CA ALA A 266 14.46 28.45 -10.18
C ALA A 266 13.35 27.66 -9.51
N THR A 267 13.39 27.48 -8.19
CA THR A 267 12.47 26.57 -7.48
C THR A 267 11.04 27.04 -7.59
N THR A 268 10.78 28.30 -7.23
CA THR A 268 9.43 28.85 -7.19
C THR A 268 8.86 29.08 -8.60
N LYS A 269 9.73 29.24 -9.59
CA LYS A 269 9.36 29.48 -10.98
C LYS A 269 9.09 28.21 -11.78
N TYR A 270 9.93 27.19 -11.62
CA TYR A 270 9.94 26.02 -12.52
C TYR A 270 9.43 24.73 -11.87
N LEU A 271 9.50 24.57 -10.54
CA LEU A 271 9.18 23.29 -9.88
C LEU A 271 7.78 22.79 -10.25
N ALA A 272 6.76 23.64 -10.14
CA ALA A 272 5.39 23.28 -10.47
C ALA A 272 5.21 22.94 -11.97
N ALA A 273 6.01 23.54 -12.85
CA ALA A 273 5.98 23.23 -14.28
C ALA A 273 6.68 21.90 -14.58
N LEU A 274 7.80 21.61 -13.92
CA LEU A 274 8.56 20.36 -14.04
C LEU A 274 7.77 19.14 -13.53
N GLN A 275 6.95 19.33 -12.50
CA GLN A 275 6.09 18.29 -11.92
C GLN A 275 4.80 18.04 -12.73
N LYS A 276 4.44 18.95 -13.64
CA LYS A 276 3.15 18.89 -14.32
C LYS A 276 3.17 17.83 -15.42
N SER A 277 2.29 16.84 -15.31
CA SER A 277 2.01 15.88 -16.40
C SER A 277 1.45 16.58 -17.64
N HIS A 278 1.84 16.11 -18.81
CA HIS A 278 1.40 16.62 -20.11
C HIS A 278 0.65 15.52 -20.86
N GLY A 279 -0.68 15.58 -20.87
CA GLY A 279 -1.51 14.56 -21.50
C GLY A 279 -1.29 13.20 -20.86
N SER A 280 -0.81 12.24 -21.65
CA SER A 280 -0.48 10.87 -21.22
C SER A 280 1.00 10.71 -20.86
N VAL A 281 1.77 11.79 -20.84
CA VAL A 281 3.19 11.82 -20.47
C VAL A 281 3.34 12.34 -19.04
N TYR A 282 3.90 11.50 -18.17
CA TYR A 282 4.11 11.77 -16.74
C TYR A 282 5.60 11.97 -16.47
N PHE A 283 5.94 13.01 -15.70
CA PHE A 283 7.33 13.37 -15.41
C PHE A 283 7.70 12.97 -13.99
N ALA A 284 8.56 11.95 -13.84
CA ALA A 284 9.12 11.53 -12.56
C ALA A 284 10.64 11.69 -12.52
N SER A 285 11.16 12.41 -11.52
CA SER A 285 12.60 12.53 -11.26
C SER A 285 12.87 12.95 -9.82
N ALA A 286 14.06 12.62 -9.30
CA ALA A 286 14.56 13.18 -8.05
C ALA A 286 14.66 14.71 -8.10
N ASP A 287 14.91 15.27 -9.29
CA ASP A 287 15.26 16.67 -9.51
C ASP A 287 14.13 17.66 -9.25
N TRP A 288 12.89 17.17 -9.24
CA TRP A 288 11.69 17.96 -8.98
C TRP A 288 10.75 17.25 -8.01
N SER A 289 11.30 16.40 -7.13
CA SER A 289 10.55 15.82 -6.01
C SER A 289 10.33 16.88 -4.92
N ASP A 290 9.22 16.75 -4.18
CA ASP A 290 8.85 17.76 -3.17
C ASP A 290 9.69 17.72 -1.89
N GLY A 291 10.17 16.53 -1.50
CA GLY A 291 10.94 16.32 -0.28
C GLY A 291 12.44 16.36 -0.53
N TRP A 292 13.06 15.18 -0.51
CA TRP A 292 14.51 14.99 -0.66
C TRP A 292 14.94 15.13 -2.14
N CYS A 293 14.74 16.33 -2.69
CA CYS A 293 15.14 16.70 -4.04
C CYS A 293 16.65 16.51 -4.24
N GLY A 294 17.03 15.87 -5.36
CA GLY A 294 18.41 15.48 -5.66
C GLY A 294 18.88 14.20 -4.97
N TRP A 295 18.03 13.54 -4.16
CA TRP A 295 18.36 12.28 -3.49
C TRP A 295 17.60 11.08 -4.06
N ILE A 296 18.10 9.88 -3.78
CA ILE A 296 17.42 8.61 -4.12
C ILE A 296 16.00 8.57 -3.52
N ASP A 297 15.80 9.10 -2.31
CA ASP A 297 14.47 9.18 -1.68
C ASP A 297 13.48 10.01 -2.52
N GLY A 298 13.95 11.11 -3.11
CA GLY A 298 13.17 11.93 -4.04
C GLY A 298 12.82 11.20 -5.34
N ALA A 299 13.73 10.38 -5.87
CA ALA A 299 13.45 9.53 -7.03
C ALA A 299 12.32 8.54 -6.75
N VAL A 300 12.39 7.85 -5.59
CA VAL A 300 11.37 6.89 -5.16
C VAL A 300 10.04 7.60 -4.92
N GLN A 301 10.05 8.74 -4.23
CA GLN A 301 8.85 9.57 -4.02
C GLN A 301 8.15 9.87 -5.34
N SER A 302 8.89 10.45 -6.29
CA SER A 302 8.33 10.89 -7.57
C SER A 302 7.78 9.71 -8.40
N GLY A 303 8.49 8.57 -8.40
CA GLY A 303 8.02 7.35 -9.06
C GLY A 303 6.73 6.81 -8.46
N MET A 304 6.62 6.78 -7.12
CA MET A 304 5.42 6.34 -6.41
C MET A 304 4.22 7.25 -6.68
N GLU A 305 4.44 8.57 -6.70
CA GLU A 305 3.39 9.56 -6.96
C GLU A 305 2.83 9.42 -8.38
N MET A 306 3.68 9.29 -9.40
CA MET A 306 3.23 9.11 -10.78
C MET A 306 2.55 7.75 -11.00
N ALA A 307 3.05 6.68 -10.40
CA ALA A 307 2.36 5.38 -10.45
C ALA A 307 0.95 5.46 -9.83
N LYS A 308 0.82 6.14 -8.69
CA LYS A 308 -0.48 6.36 -8.03
C LYS A 308 -1.42 7.21 -8.90
N GLU A 309 -0.92 8.27 -9.52
CA GLU A 309 -1.71 9.11 -10.43
C GLU A 309 -2.22 8.28 -11.62
N ARG A 310 -1.36 7.46 -12.21
CA ARG A 310 -1.73 6.59 -13.32
C ARG A 310 -2.80 5.56 -12.93
N VAL A 311 -2.59 4.84 -11.82
CA VAL A 311 -3.57 3.86 -11.31
C VAL A 311 -4.90 4.54 -10.98
N LYS A 312 -4.87 5.75 -10.42
CA LYS A 312 -6.08 6.53 -10.15
C LYS A 312 -6.83 6.84 -11.45
N LEU A 313 -6.15 7.33 -12.48
CA LEU A 313 -6.77 7.63 -13.77
C LEU A 313 -7.31 6.38 -14.48
N GLU A 314 -6.61 5.24 -14.40
CA GLU A 314 -7.12 3.96 -14.89
C GLU A 314 -8.35 3.50 -14.11
N SER A 315 -8.35 3.67 -12.78
CA SER A 315 -9.51 3.36 -11.93
C SER A 315 -10.69 4.31 -12.14
N GLU A 316 -10.43 5.56 -12.53
CA GLU A 316 -11.45 6.55 -12.91
C GLU A 316 -12.00 6.26 -14.31
N GLY A 317 -11.17 5.78 -15.23
CA GLY A 317 -11.61 5.15 -16.47
C GLY A 317 -12.49 3.91 -16.21
N PHE A 318 -12.14 3.09 -15.21
CA PHE A 318 -13.00 1.99 -14.74
C PHE A 318 -14.31 2.50 -14.15
N ARG A 319 -14.31 3.64 -13.44
CA ARG A 319 -15.53 4.33 -13.00
C ARG A 319 -16.36 4.90 -14.15
N ALA A 320 -15.79 5.15 -15.33
CA ALA A 320 -16.58 5.48 -16.52
C ALA A 320 -17.44 4.29 -17.00
N TYR A 321 -17.07 3.05 -16.64
CA TYR A 321 -17.90 1.84 -16.78
C TYR A 321 -18.83 1.60 -15.58
N TRP A 322 -18.73 2.38 -14.50
CA TRP A 322 -19.65 2.31 -13.35
C TRP A 322 -21.13 2.43 -13.73
N PRO A 323 -21.55 3.23 -14.73
CA PRO A 323 -22.93 3.20 -15.22
C PRO A 323 -23.35 1.82 -15.76
N ALA A 324 -22.44 1.08 -16.42
CA ALA A 324 -22.69 -0.28 -16.90
C ALA A 324 -22.66 -1.30 -15.75
N ILE A 325 -21.78 -1.15 -14.76
CA ILE A 325 -21.80 -1.97 -13.54
C ILE A 325 -23.08 -1.70 -12.72
N ASN A 326 -23.53 -0.45 -12.60
CA ASN A 326 -24.83 -0.11 -12.00
C ASN A 326 -26.03 -0.50 -12.88
N LEU A 327 -25.81 -0.89 -14.13
CA LEU A 327 -26.83 -1.47 -15.00
C LEU A 327 -26.89 -2.99 -14.84
N ILE A 328 -25.81 -3.66 -14.46
CA ILE A 328 -25.69 -5.14 -14.41
C ILE A 328 -25.66 -5.69 -12.96
N TYR A 329 -25.02 -4.98 -12.03
CA TYR A 329 -24.73 -5.36 -10.64
C TYR A 329 -25.25 -4.35 -9.60
N ASN A 330 -26.29 -3.60 -9.95
CA ASN A 330 -26.89 -2.67 -9.01
C ASN A 330 -27.44 -3.41 -7.77
N ALA A 331 -27.00 -3.01 -6.57
CA ALA A 331 -27.55 -3.53 -5.31
C ALA A 331 -28.96 -2.96 -4.99
N SER A 332 -29.46 -2.00 -5.78
CA SER A 332 -30.83 -1.51 -5.69
C SER A 332 -31.83 -2.43 -6.42
N ASP A 333 -33.06 -2.38 -5.93
CA ASP A 333 -34.28 -3.16 -6.21
C ASP A 333 -34.74 -3.31 -7.70
N LYS A 334 -33.86 -3.22 -8.69
CA LYS A 334 -34.22 -3.21 -10.13
C LYS A 334 -34.27 -4.59 -10.79
N PHE A 335 -33.71 -5.63 -10.18
CA PHE A 335 -33.72 -6.98 -10.76
C PHE A 335 -34.78 -7.87 -10.11
N ILE A 336 -35.62 -8.47 -10.95
CA ILE A 336 -36.56 -9.52 -10.53
C ILE A 336 -35.80 -10.84 -10.52
N LYS A 337 -35.86 -11.58 -9.40
CA LYS A 337 -35.28 -12.92 -9.32
C LYS A 337 -35.86 -13.81 -10.41
N SER A 338 -34.99 -14.48 -11.15
CA SER A 338 -35.42 -15.34 -12.25
C SER A 338 -36.02 -16.65 -11.73
N LYS A 339 -36.65 -17.42 -12.62
CA LYS A 339 -37.14 -18.76 -12.29
C LYS A 339 -36.03 -19.75 -11.91
N PHE A 340 -34.76 -19.35 -12.00
CA PHE A 340 -33.63 -20.12 -11.46
C PHE A 340 -33.85 -20.55 -10.01
N TYR A 341 -34.55 -19.73 -9.21
CA TYR A 341 -34.80 -20.01 -7.80
C TYR A 341 -35.94 -21.00 -7.53
N VAL A 342 -36.69 -21.45 -8.55
CA VAL A 342 -37.80 -22.40 -8.38
C VAL A 342 -37.38 -23.70 -7.68
N PRO A 343 -36.20 -24.30 -7.93
CA PRO A 343 -35.77 -25.50 -7.22
C PRO A 343 -35.50 -25.30 -5.72
N PHE A 344 -35.43 -24.06 -5.25
CA PHE A 344 -35.32 -23.74 -3.82
C PHE A 344 -36.69 -23.55 -3.15
N HIS A 345 -37.80 -23.65 -3.88
CA HIS A 345 -39.13 -23.52 -3.29
C HIS A 345 -39.42 -24.68 -2.33
N VAL A 346 -39.72 -24.33 -1.08
CA VAL A 346 -40.16 -25.28 -0.06
C VAL A 346 -41.67 -25.16 0.08
N TYR A 347 -42.38 -26.29 0.12
CA TYR A 347 -43.83 -26.34 0.26
C TYR A 347 -44.24 -27.07 1.54
N ASP A 348 -45.17 -26.49 2.29
CA ASP A 348 -45.83 -27.11 3.44
C ASP A 348 -47.30 -27.48 3.12
N GLU A 349 -48.10 -27.80 4.15
CA GLU A 349 -49.51 -28.16 3.99
C GLU A 349 -50.40 -26.97 3.55
N GLU A 350 -49.94 -25.74 3.78
CA GLU A 350 -50.67 -24.49 3.46
C GLU A 350 -50.22 -23.89 2.12
N GLY A 351 -49.07 -24.31 1.58
CA GLY A 351 -48.61 -23.95 0.25
C GLY A 351 -47.11 -23.66 0.19
N LEU A 352 -46.72 -22.69 -0.64
CA LEU A 352 -45.32 -22.26 -0.72
C LEU A 352 -44.93 -21.57 0.60
N LEU A 353 -43.92 -22.07 1.29
CA LEU A 353 -43.33 -21.38 2.43
C LEU A 353 -42.58 -20.15 1.91
N PRO A 354 -43.03 -18.93 2.23
CA PRO A 354 -42.46 -17.73 1.64
C PRO A 354 -41.08 -17.47 2.26
N ASP A 355 -40.04 -17.43 1.41
CA ASP A 355 -38.65 -17.19 1.82
C ASP A 355 -38.02 -16.03 1.00
N PRO A 356 -37.38 -15.03 1.64
CA PRO A 356 -36.77 -13.91 0.93
C PRO A 356 -35.74 -14.32 -0.12
N LEU A 357 -35.06 -15.45 0.01
CA LEU A 357 -34.10 -16.01 -0.95
C LEU A 357 -34.76 -16.36 -2.28
N VAL A 358 -35.99 -16.84 -2.28
CA VAL A 358 -36.63 -17.44 -3.46
C VAL A 358 -37.78 -16.64 -4.04
N LEU A 359 -38.38 -15.74 -3.26
CA LEU A 359 -39.53 -14.95 -3.69
C LEU A 359 -39.22 -14.07 -4.90
N THR A 360 -39.96 -14.30 -5.98
CA THR A 360 -39.90 -13.49 -7.21
C THR A 360 -40.82 -12.27 -7.16
N ASP A 361 -41.84 -12.27 -6.29
CA ASP A 361 -42.71 -11.11 -6.05
C ASP A 361 -41.99 -10.07 -5.18
N LYS A 362 -41.68 -8.94 -5.80
CA LYS A 362 -40.99 -7.81 -5.16
C LYS A 362 -41.77 -7.22 -3.99
N ALA A 363 -43.11 -7.12 -4.07
CA ALA A 363 -43.90 -6.52 -3.01
C ALA A 363 -43.88 -7.40 -1.75
N MET A 364 -44.02 -8.71 -1.94
CA MET A 364 -43.93 -9.70 -0.86
C MET A 364 -42.50 -9.77 -0.29
N HIS A 365 -41.47 -9.80 -1.14
CA HIS A 365 -40.07 -9.79 -0.75
C HIS A 365 -39.73 -8.57 0.12
N THR A 366 -40.10 -7.37 -0.31
CA THR A 366 -39.86 -6.14 0.47
C THR A 366 -40.60 -6.14 1.79
N ARG A 367 -41.84 -6.67 1.83
CA ARG A 367 -42.62 -6.80 3.08
C ARG A 367 -41.94 -7.72 4.08
N MET A 368 -41.47 -8.90 3.65
CA MET A 368 -40.79 -9.87 4.52
C MET A 368 -39.40 -9.41 4.95
N LYS A 369 -38.63 -8.79 4.04
CA LYS A 369 -37.33 -8.20 4.38
C LYS A 369 -37.49 -7.13 5.46
N ARG A 370 -38.52 -6.29 5.37
CA ARG A 370 -38.80 -5.25 6.37
C ARG A 370 -39.07 -5.82 7.77
N SER A 371 -39.77 -6.95 7.89
CA SER A 371 -40.02 -7.57 9.20
C SER A 371 -38.77 -8.15 9.86
N ALA A 372 -37.77 -8.56 9.06
CA ALA A 372 -36.51 -9.11 9.58
C ALA A 372 -35.38 -8.06 9.71
N TYR A 373 -35.50 -6.91 9.05
CA TYR A 373 -34.43 -5.92 8.90
C TYR A 373 -33.81 -5.47 10.24
N THR A 374 -34.63 -5.28 11.27
CA THR A 374 -34.15 -4.85 12.60
C THR A 374 -33.19 -5.88 13.23
N ALA A 375 -33.48 -7.17 13.07
CA ALA A 375 -32.66 -8.25 13.63
C ALA A 375 -31.29 -8.39 12.94
N TYR A 376 -31.21 -7.98 11.67
CA TYR A 376 -29.96 -7.99 10.88
C TYR A 376 -29.31 -6.60 10.75
N SER A 377 -29.74 -5.63 11.56
CA SER A 377 -29.12 -4.31 11.58
C SER A 377 -27.71 -4.39 12.17
N MET A 378 -26.81 -3.51 11.75
CA MET A 378 -25.42 -3.50 12.23
C MET A 378 -25.33 -3.42 13.76
N GLY A 379 -26.21 -2.63 14.40
CA GLY A 379 -26.27 -2.53 15.86
C GLY A 379 -26.74 -3.83 16.54
N ALA A 380 -27.62 -4.61 15.91
CA ALA A 380 -28.04 -5.92 16.42
C ALA A 380 -26.94 -6.98 16.21
N MET A 381 -26.27 -6.97 15.06
CA MET A 381 -25.19 -7.90 14.75
C MET A 381 -24.00 -7.77 15.71
N ILE A 382 -23.61 -6.55 16.09
CA ILE A 382 -22.53 -6.32 17.09
C ILE A 382 -22.87 -6.97 18.44
N GLN A 383 -24.14 -7.00 18.84
CA GLN A 383 -24.55 -7.63 20.10
C GLN A 383 -24.38 -9.16 20.07
N LEU A 384 -24.39 -9.77 18.87
CA LEU A 384 -24.24 -11.21 18.68
C LEU A 384 -22.77 -11.65 18.63
N GLU A 385 -21.80 -10.72 18.54
CA GLU A 385 -20.36 -11.04 18.50
C GLU A 385 -19.93 -11.84 19.73
N THR A 386 -20.46 -11.50 20.91
CA THR A 386 -20.16 -12.24 22.15
C THR A 386 -20.57 -13.71 22.14
N LEU A 387 -21.51 -14.11 21.26
CA LEU A 387 -21.88 -15.52 21.10
C LEU A 387 -20.82 -16.29 20.30
N LEU A 388 -20.00 -15.59 19.53
CA LEU A 388 -19.01 -16.18 18.62
C LEU A 388 -17.61 -16.29 19.23
N ASP A 389 -17.34 -15.64 20.36
CA ASP A 389 -16.04 -15.67 21.03
C ASP A 389 -15.58 -17.11 21.29
N ASP A 390 -16.45 -17.94 21.86
CA ASP A 390 -16.15 -19.34 22.17
C ASP A 390 -15.91 -20.18 20.89
N VAL A 391 -16.62 -19.90 19.80
CA VAL A 391 -16.46 -20.60 18.52
C VAL A 391 -15.12 -20.20 17.87
N THR A 392 -14.78 -18.91 17.95
CA THR A 392 -13.55 -18.33 17.40
C THR A 392 -12.31 -18.86 18.12
N VAL A 393 -12.36 -18.93 19.46
CA VAL A 393 -11.27 -19.51 20.27
C VAL A 393 -11.01 -20.97 19.90
N ARG A 394 -12.06 -21.76 19.63
CA ARG A 394 -11.90 -23.16 19.22
C ARG A 394 -11.24 -23.30 17.85
N LEU A 395 -11.58 -22.44 16.89
CA LEU A 395 -10.87 -22.39 15.61
C LEU A 395 -9.38 -22.11 15.81
N PHE A 396 -9.02 -21.10 16.62
CA PHE A 396 -7.61 -20.79 16.87
C PHE A 396 -6.86 -21.93 17.56
N ASN A 397 -7.47 -22.60 18.54
CA ASN A 397 -6.86 -23.78 19.17
C ASN A 397 -6.58 -24.91 18.17
N ILE A 398 -7.47 -25.11 17.19
CA ILE A 398 -7.26 -26.09 16.12
C ILE A 398 -6.09 -25.65 15.23
N LEU A 399 -6.05 -24.38 14.81
CA LEU A 399 -4.97 -23.84 13.96
C LEU A 399 -3.61 -23.88 14.67
N ASP A 400 -3.57 -23.54 15.96
CA ASP A 400 -2.36 -23.61 16.80
C ASP A 400 -1.83 -25.05 16.87
N SER A 401 -2.72 -26.05 16.97
CA SER A 401 -2.31 -27.47 16.97
C SER A 401 -1.63 -27.92 15.67
N PHE A 402 -1.94 -27.28 14.54
CA PHE A 402 -1.24 -27.49 13.27
C PHE A 402 0.10 -26.74 13.23
N ALA A 403 0.15 -25.53 13.80
CA ALA A 403 1.40 -24.75 13.89
C ALA A 403 2.45 -25.42 14.79
N GLU A 404 2.02 -26.14 15.83
CA GLU A 404 2.89 -26.87 16.77
C GLU A 404 3.39 -28.22 16.20
N CYS A 405 2.81 -28.74 15.12
CA CYS A 405 3.15 -30.03 14.52
C CYS A 405 3.69 -29.86 13.10
N ALA A 406 5.02 -29.89 12.92
CA ALA A 406 5.69 -29.70 11.63
C ALA A 406 5.30 -30.69 10.52
N ASP A 407 4.77 -31.87 10.87
CA ASP A 407 4.41 -32.95 9.93
C ASP A 407 2.92 -33.00 9.57
N LYS A 408 2.09 -32.05 10.01
CA LYS A 408 0.65 -32.01 9.69
C LYS A 408 0.30 -30.88 8.73
N THR A 409 -0.41 -31.20 7.66
CA THR A 409 -0.94 -30.22 6.71
C THR A 409 -2.31 -29.71 7.17
N CYS A 410 -2.50 -28.39 7.19
CA CYS A 410 -3.77 -27.74 7.51
C CYS A 410 -4.55 -27.42 6.22
N ASP A 411 -5.68 -28.08 5.97
CA ASP A 411 -6.64 -27.64 4.95
C ASP A 411 -7.48 -26.48 5.51
N LEU A 412 -7.00 -25.26 5.29
CA LEU A 412 -7.67 -24.07 5.78
C LEU A 412 -9.08 -23.91 5.19
N GLY A 413 -9.34 -24.40 3.98
CA GLY A 413 -10.65 -24.32 3.35
C GLY A 413 -11.69 -25.17 4.07
N GLU A 414 -11.32 -26.39 4.46
CA GLU A 414 -12.18 -27.28 5.24
C GLU A 414 -12.48 -26.69 6.63
N TRP A 415 -11.46 -26.22 7.35
CA TRP A 415 -11.64 -25.67 8.70
C TRP A 415 -12.47 -24.40 8.72
N LEU A 416 -12.28 -23.50 7.75
CA LEU A 416 -13.11 -22.30 7.63
C LEU A 416 -14.56 -22.63 7.28
N ARG A 417 -14.81 -23.69 6.51
CA ARG A 417 -16.16 -24.17 6.19
C ARG A 417 -16.87 -24.71 7.45
N LEU A 418 -16.19 -25.52 8.26
CA LEU A 418 -16.74 -26.05 9.51
C LEU A 418 -17.00 -24.92 10.53
N TYR A 419 -16.03 -24.01 10.68
CA TYR A 419 -16.17 -22.81 11.51
C TYR A 419 -17.36 -21.94 11.10
N ALA A 420 -17.51 -21.62 9.81
CA ALA A 420 -18.61 -20.81 9.32
C ALA A 420 -19.97 -21.46 9.61
N THR A 421 -20.02 -22.79 9.62
CA THR A 421 -21.23 -23.54 9.95
C THR A 421 -21.57 -23.39 11.43
N ASP A 422 -20.61 -23.57 12.33
CA ASP A 422 -20.82 -23.38 13.77
C ASP A 422 -21.21 -21.94 14.11
N VAL A 423 -20.63 -20.94 13.43
CA VAL A 423 -21.02 -19.53 13.54
C VAL A 423 -22.48 -19.34 13.14
N ILE A 424 -22.91 -19.88 12.00
CA ILE A 424 -24.30 -19.77 11.52
C ILE A 424 -25.27 -20.40 12.52
N PHE A 425 -24.97 -21.59 13.03
CA PHE A 425 -25.83 -22.27 14.01
C PHE A 425 -25.89 -21.51 15.34
N THR A 426 -24.76 -20.98 15.80
CA THR A 426 -24.68 -20.17 17.02
C THR A 426 -25.50 -18.89 16.91
N VAL A 427 -25.40 -18.18 15.80
CA VAL A 427 -26.18 -16.94 15.56
C VAL A 427 -27.66 -17.23 15.40
N THR A 428 -28.01 -18.32 14.70
CA THR A 428 -29.41 -18.63 14.35
C THR A 428 -30.17 -19.28 15.50
N PHE A 429 -29.50 -20.15 16.25
CA PHE A 429 -30.12 -20.99 17.28
C PHE A 429 -29.50 -20.82 18.67
N GLY A 430 -28.53 -19.92 18.85
CA GLY A 430 -27.89 -19.67 20.14
C GLY A 430 -26.99 -20.81 20.64
N GLN A 431 -26.73 -21.84 19.82
CA GLN A 431 -25.78 -22.91 20.10
C GLN A 431 -25.26 -23.48 18.77
N ASP A 432 -23.97 -23.78 18.70
CA ASP A 432 -23.38 -24.54 17.59
C ASP A 432 -23.71 -26.03 17.67
N MET A 433 -23.35 -26.77 16.62
CA MET A 433 -23.44 -28.23 16.56
C MET A 433 -22.05 -28.89 16.57
N LYS A 434 -21.00 -28.11 16.84
CA LYS A 434 -19.60 -28.57 16.90
C LYS A 434 -19.12 -29.22 15.61
N PHE A 435 -19.39 -28.59 14.46
CA PHE A 435 -18.91 -29.05 13.17
C PHE A 435 -17.37 -29.11 13.13
N MET A 436 -16.68 -28.19 13.82
CA MET A 436 -15.21 -28.23 13.90
C MET A 436 -14.70 -29.47 14.66
N GLU A 437 -15.39 -29.93 15.69
CA GLU A 437 -14.96 -31.07 16.50
C GLU A 437 -15.48 -32.42 15.97
N ASP A 438 -16.76 -32.44 15.59
CA ASP A 438 -17.51 -33.66 15.27
C ASP A 438 -17.71 -33.84 13.75
N GLY A 439 -17.26 -32.90 12.92
CA GLY A 439 -17.38 -32.93 11.47
C GLY A 439 -18.79 -32.54 11.01
N ASP A 440 -19.56 -33.48 10.46
CA ASP A 440 -20.94 -33.23 10.01
C ASP A 440 -21.93 -34.14 10.78
N PRO A 441 -22.24 -33.81 12.04
CA PRO A 441 -23.01 -34.68 12.93
C PRO A 441 -24.44 -34.94 12.45
N ILE A 442 -24.95 -34.14 11.51
CA ILE A 442 -26.31 -34.23 10.96
C ILE A 442 -26.36 -34.64 9.49
N GLY A 443 -25.21 -34.91 8.88
CA GLY A 443 -25.12 -35.30 7.47
C GLY A 443 -25.64 -34.21 6.51
N MET A 444 -25.52 -32.94 6.90
CA MET A 444 -26.03 -31.80 6.16
C MET A 444 -25.16 -31.45 4.95
N MET A 445 -23.84 -31.55 5.06
CA MET A 445 -22.90 -31.03 4.07
C MET A 445 -23.04 -31.73 2.71
N PRO A 446 -23.03 -33.08 2.62
CA PRO A 446 -23.19 -33.76 1.34
C PRO A 446 -24.56 -33.49 0.70
N VAL A 447 -25.59 -33.31 1.53
CA VAL A 447 -26.95 -33.02 1.04
C VAL A 447 -27.03 -31.59 0.49
N LEU A 448 -26.43 -30.61 1.16
CA LEU A 448 -26.35 -29.24 0.66
C LEU A 448 -25.49 -29.15 -0.60
N GLU A 449 -24.36 -29.84 -0.65
CA GLU A 449 -23.50 -29.90 -1.85
C GLU A 449 -24.24 -30.51 -3.04
N TYR A 450 -24.98 -31.60 -2.83
CA TYR A 450 -25.80 -32.20 -3.89
C TYR A 450 -26.95 -31.29 -4.32
N ILE A 451 -27.72 -30.73 -3.37
CA ILE A 451 -28.89 -29.91 -3.69
C ILE A 451 -28.46 -28.60 -4.35
N ILE A 452 -27.48 -27.89 -3.78
CA ILE A 452 -27.07 -26.55 -4.24
C ILE A 452 -26.07 -26.65 -5.40
N GLY A 453 -25.07 -27.52 -5.29
CA GLY A 453 -23.97 -27.65 -6.24
C GLY A 453 -24.38 -28.41 -7.50
N ASP A 454 -24.92 -29.62 -7.36
CA ASP A 454 -25.20 -30.47 -8.52
C ASP A 454 -26.61 -30.24 -9.09
N TYR A 455 -27.62 -30.24 -8.22
CA TYR A 455 -29.01 -30.21 -8.64
C TYR A 455 -29.46 -28.81 -9.07
N VAL A 456 -29.33 -27.81 -8.20
CA VAL A 456 -29.76 -26.43 -8.50
C VAL A 456 -28.95 -25.83 -9.66
N ALA A 457 -27.63 -26.05 -9.71
CA ALA A 457 -26.81 -25.45 -10.76
C ALA A 457 -27.27 -25.88 -12.17
N ILE A 458 -27.74 -27.12 -12.32
CA ILE A 458 -28.24 -27.68 -13.58
C ILE A 458 -29.73 -27.38 -13.77
N VAL A 459 -30.58 -27.76 -12.80
CA VAL A 459 -32.05 -27.66 -12.91
C VAL A 459 -32.53 -26.23 -12.83
N GLY A 460 -31.79 -25.33 -12.16
CA GLY A 460 -32.05 -23.89 -12.16
C GLY A 460 -31.95 -23.26 -13.55
N GLN A 461 -31.18 -23.84 -14.48
CA GLN A 461 -31.16 -23.38 -15.88
C GLN A 461 -32.43 -23.80 -16.65
N PHE A 462 -33.07 -24.90 -16.24
CA PHE A 462 -34.31 -25.41 -16.82
C PHE A 462 -35.41 -25.64 -15.76
N PRO A 463 -35.93 -24.59 -15.11
CA PRO A 463 -36.76 -24.69 -13.92
C PRO A 463 -38.03 -25.55 -14.07
N TRP A 464 -38.54 -25.68 -15.30
CA TRP A 464 -39.73 -26.47 -15.59
C TRP A 464 -39.51 -27.98 -15.39
N THR A 465 -38.26 -28.44 -15.38
CA THR A 465 -37.91 -29.86 -15.13
C THR A 465 -38.01 -30.22 -13.64
N HIS A 466 -37.88 -29.25 -12.73
CA HIS A 466 -37.91 -29.46 -11.28
C HIS A 466 -39.16 -30.21 -10.81
N LYS A 467 -40.35 -29.89 -11.37
CA LYS A 467 -41.63 -30.53 -11.03
C LYS A 467 -41.69 -32.04 -11.32
N PHE A 468 -40.82 -32.54 -12.19
CA PHE A 468 -40.71 -33.96 -12.52
C PHE A 468 -39.58 -34.66 -11.75
N LEU A 469 -38.70 -33.88 -11.11
CA LEU A 469 -37.54 -34.32 -10.35
C LEU A 469 -37.80 -34.11 -8.85
N LEU A 470 -36.91 -33.45 -8.10
CA LEU A 470 -37.07 -33.24 -6.65
C LEU A 470 -38.30 -32.40 -6.26
N GLY A 471 -38.95 -31.70 -7.20
CA GLY A 471 -40.26 -31.08 -6.95
C GLY A 471 -41.43 -32.09 -6.90
N ASN A 472 -41.18 -33.36 -7.21
CA ASN A 472 -42.13 -34.46 -7.04
C ASN A 472 -41.81 -35.25 -5.77
N ARG A 473 -42.76 -35.27 -4.82
CA ARG A 473 -42.64 -35.94 -3.51
C ARG A 473 -42.21 -37.41 -3.58
N LEU A 474 -42.52 -38.14 -4.64
CA LEU A 474 -42.09 -39.53 -4.80
C LEU A 474 -40.62 -39.64 -5.18
N VAL A 475 -40.16 -38.76 -6.07
CA VAL A 475 -38.75 -38.70 -6.52
C VAL A 475 -37.88 -38.12 -5.41
N GLU A 476 -38.35 -37.10 -4.71
CA GLU A 476 -37.71 -36.53 -3.53
C GLU A 476 -37.44 -37.61 -2.46
N LYS A 477 -38.47 -38.37 -2.08
CA LYS A 477 -38.33 -39.48 -1.11
C LYS A 477 -37.41 -40.61 -1.61
N LEU A 478 -37.36 -40.84 -2.91
CA LEU A 478 -36.51 -41.86 -3.51
C LEU A 478 -35.03 -41.44 -3.56
N VAL A 479 -34.77 -40.16 -3.82
CA VAL A 479 -33.42 -39.59 -4.02
C VAL A 479 -32.79 -39.11 -2.72
N LEU A 480 -33.56 -38.41 -1.87
CA LEU A 480 -33.06 -37.80 -0.62
C LEU A 480 -33.39 -38.64 0.63
N GLY A 481 -34.20 -39.69 0.49
CA GLY A 481 -34.67 -40.50 1.63
C GLY A 481 -35.57 -39.72 2.60
N ASN A 482 -35.77 -40.26 3.82
CA ASN A 482 -36.27 -39.45 4.94
C ASN A 482 -35.09 -38.61 5.45
N SER A 483 -34.87 -37.46 4.84
CA SER A 483 -33.70 -36.62 5.07
C SER A 483 -33.61 -36.09 6.52
N ALA A 484 -32.44 -36.28 7.14
CA ALA A 484 -32.13 -35.92 8.54
C ALA A 484 -32.10 -34.39 8.80
N LEU A 485 -31.95 -33.59 7.74
CA LEU A 485 -31.86 -32.13 7.78
C LEU A 485 -33.10 -31.43 8.37
N ASN A 486 -34.30 -31.93 8.05
CA ASN A 486 -35.55 -31.38 8.60
C ASN A 486 -35.79 -31.75 10.06
N GLY A 487 -35.11 -32.78 10.58
CA GLY A 487 -35.26 -33.23 11.97
C GLY A 487 -34.37 -32.43 12.91
N ALA A 488 -33.05 -32.48 12.72
CA ALA A 488 -32.10 -31.96 13.70
C ALA A 488 -32.13 -30.42 13.84
N ALA A 489 -32.17 -29.68 12.74
CA ALA A 489 -32.24 -28.20 12.79
C ALA A 489 -33.59 -27.71 13.35
N PHE A 490 -34.68 -28.42 13.03
CA PHE A 490 -36.01 -28.11 13.53
C PHE A 490 -36.16 -28.45 15.02
N ASP A 491 -35.63 -29.59 15.46
CA ASP A 491 -35.58 -29.99 16.87
C ASP A 491 -34.73 -29.02 17.70
N LEU A 492 -33.61 -28.53 17.14
CA LEU A 492 -32.76 -27.53 17.75
C LEU A 492 -33.49 -26.18 17.88
N ALA A 493 -34.19 -25.76 16.82
CA ALA A 493 -35.01 -24.55 16.82
C ALA A 493 -36.16 -24.63 17.85
N LEU A 494 -36.91 -25.74 17.85
CA LEU A 494 -37.98 -26.00 18.83
C LEU A 494 -37.44 -26.04 20.26
N GLY A 495 -36.30 -26.70 20.47
CA GLY A 495 -35.64 -26.77 21.77
C GLY A 495 -35.23 -25.40 22.30
N GLN A 496 -34.82 -24.48 21.43
CA GLN A 496 -34.48 -23.11 21.80
C GLN A 496 -35.72 -22.25 22.08
N VAL A 497 -36.76 -22.35 21.25
CA VAL A 497 -38.05 -21.70 21.50
C VAL A 497 -38.61 -22.15 22.86
N ASP A 498 -38.51 -23.44 23.20
CA ASP A 498 -38.92 -23.97 24.49
C ASP A 498 -38.05 -23.48 25.66
N LYS A 499 -36.72 -23.38 25.47
CA LYS A 499 -35.81 -22.79 26.46
C LYS A 499 -36.16 -21.32 26.71
N PHE A 500 -36.41 -20.54 25.66
CA PHE A 500 -36.82 -19.13 25.76
C PHE A 500 -38.18 -18.98 26.46
N ARG A 501 -39.19 -19.77 26.07
CA ARG A 501 -40.51 -19.79 26.74
C ARG A 501 -40.39 -20.13 28.23
N LYS A 502 -39.55 -21.11 28.59
CA LYS A 502 -39.28 -21.48 29.99
C LYS A 502 -38.54 -20.36 30.76
N LYS A 503 -37.67 -19.60 30.08
CA LYS A 503 -36.93 -18.46 30.67
C LYS A 503 -37.86 -17.27 30.93
N GLU A 504 -38.80 -16.97 30.01
CA GLU A 504 -39.87 -15.98 30.24
C GLU A 504 -40.84 -16.41 31.35
N THR A 505 -41.24 -17.69 31.39
CA THR A 505 -42.15 -18.19 32.44
C THR A 505 -41.50 -18.10 33.84
N LYS A 506 -40.18 -18.34 33.94
CA LYS A 506 -39.42 -18.14 35.19
C LYS A 506 -39.24 -16.66 35.55
N SER A 507 -39.12 -15.75 34.58
CA SER A 507 -39.03 -14.31 34.87
C SER A 507 -40.38 -13.74 35.35
N HIS A 508 -41.50 -14.24 34.82
CA HIS A 508 -42.85 -13.91 35.29
C HIS A 508 -43.14 -14.46 36.69
N GLN A 509 -42.74 -15.69 37.03
CA GLN A 509 -42.85 -16.22 38.40
C GLN A 509 -41.91 -15.52 39.41
N GLY A 510 -40.77 -14.99 38.94
CA GLY A 510 -39.88 -14.14 39.75
C GLY A 510 -40.47 -12.76 40.05
N HIS A 511 -41.17 -12.17 39.07
CA HIS A 511 -41.86 -10.89 39.23
C HIS A 511 -43.10 -10.98 40.15
N GLU A 512 -43.85 -12.09 40.14
CA GLU A 512 -44.97 -12.29 41.09
C GLU A 512 -44.53 -12.46 42.55
N ARG A 513 -43.32 -13.00 42.82
CA ARG A 513 -42.78 -13.05 44.20
C ARG A 513 -42.24 -11.71 44.70
N LEU A 514 -41.91 -10.78 43.81
CA LEU A 514 -41.43 -9.44 44.15
C LEU A 514 -42.57 -8.41 44.21
N SER A 515 -43.72 -8.66 43.59
CA SER A 515 -44.85 -7.72 43.53
C SER A 515 -45.84 -7.81 44.70
N THR A 516 -45.73 -8.79 45.61
CA THR A 516 -46.51 -8.84 46.86
C THR A 516 -45.97 -7.93 47.98
N GLY A 517 -44.93 -7.12 47.72
CA GLY A 517 -44.25 -6.31 48.73
C GLY A 517 -44.55 -4.81 48.74
N TYR A 518 -45.15 -4.22 47.70
CA TYR A 518 -45.34 -2.77 47.65
C TYR A 518 -46.69 -2.37 47.04
N SER A 519 -47.60 -1.98 47.93
CA SER A 519 -48.89 -1.36 47.61
C SER A 519 -48.80 0.16 47.77
N SER A 520 -49.26 0.86 46.72
CA SER A 520 -49.84 2.21 46.70
C SER A 520 -48.90 3.43 46.86
N SER A 521 -48.69 4.16 45.76
CA SER A 521 -49.40 5.43 45.46
C SER A 521 -48.56 6.39 44.60
N SER A 522 -49.02 6.73 43.40
CA SER A 522 -48.64 7.98 42.73
C SER A 522 -49.67 8.41 41.69
N LYS A 523 -49.93 9.73 41.69
CA LYS A 523 -50.93 10.48 40.91
C LYS A 523 -50.43 10.88 39.51
N ASN A 524 -51.40 10.97 38.58
CA ASN A 524 -51.61 11.89 37.44
C ASN A 524 -50.45 12.71 36.83
N SER A 525 -50.29 12.60 35.49
CA SER A 525 -50.49 13.66 34.45
C SER A 525 -49.94 13.14 33.09
N LEU A 526 -50.70 12.81 32.02
CA LEU A 526 -51.38 13.67 30.99
C LEU A 526 -50.43 14.78 30.46
N ILE A 527 -50.09 15.00 29.17
CA ILE A 527 -50.65 14.78 27.80
C ILE A 527 -49.49 15.10 26.76
N PRO A 528 -49.63 15.30 25.42
CA PRO A 528 -50.34 14.64 24.29
C PRO A 528 -49.46 14.29 23.06
N SER A 529 -50.03 13.47 22.17
CA SER A 529 -49.64 13.22 20.76
C SER A 529 -50.00 14.37 19.80
N PRO A 530 -49.38 14.44 18.60
CA PRO A 530 -50.01 15.05 17.43
C PRO A 530 -50.25 14.07 16.27
N THR A 531 -51.23 14.47 15.48
CA THR A 531 -52.07 13.74 14.54
C THR A 531 -51.53 13.66 13.11
N VAL A 532 -52.10 12.66 12.43
CA VAL A 532 -52.09 12.31 11.00
C VAL A 532 -52.62 13.44 10.10
N ASN A 533 -52.02 13.58 8.92
CA ASN A 533 -52.69 13.79 7.64
C ASN A 533 -52.00 12.94 6.57
#